data_AF-A0A9P7X462-F1
#
_entry.id   AF-A0A9P7X462-F1
#
_cell.length_a   1.000
_cell.length_b   1.000
_cell.length_c   1.000
_cell.angle_alpha   90.00
_cell.angle_beta   90.00
_cell.angle_gamma   90.00
#
_symmetry.space_group_name_H-M   'P 1'
#
loop_
_entity.id
_entity.type
_entity.pdbx_description
1 polymer ?
#
loop_
_entity_poly.entity_id
_entity_poly.type
_entity_poly.pdbx_seq_one_letter_code
_entity_poly.pdbx_strand_id
1 'polypeptide(L)'
;MLKFRSILYLATVFIAGTLPPPGNSVLDQPWVSSSFWLAMYERGGGYARVCNLLVACFLVSAASAAAVDVYMSTRILSFLAEAGHAPKWLGLKYRRQSNSGKRATVIPWVGLLTSLGFAALSLLCMQRVTGVESKDEVFFKRLTSMNTSAYLQAIIGTLFTYIRFYYGTKRKEKDGKYLTEIERIKQNRAWGQPYLAITAFCICTFILLFHGWTCFRIPNGRWRIYTFTDGPTDQSSTEANAFLVTYLPPPLLLLLVFGYKLVKRSRLTAYEDMDFSDVTFVEGEPLEPKPPKADWRGRMWWTLVK
;
A
#
# COMPACT_ATOMS: atom_id res chain seq x y z
N MET A 1 8.37 -2.88 17.19
CA MET A 1 8.80 -2.90 15.75
C MET A 1 9.05 -1.56 14.98
N LEU A 2 8.19 -0.54 15.00
CA LEU A 2 8.27 0.60 14.04
C LEU A 2 9.57 1.44 14.10
N LYS A 3 10.09 1.65 15.32
CA LYS A 3 11.32 2.42 15.56
C LYS A 3 12.56 1.76 14.92
N PHE A 4 12.65 0.44 15.00
CA PHE A 4 13.78 -0.32 14.45
C PHE A 4 13.84 -0.25 12.92
N ARG A 5 12.69 -0.38 12.24
CA ARG A 5 12.61 -0.27 10.77
C ARG A 5 13.04 1.10 10.26
N SER A 6 12.63 2.16 10.98
CA SER A 6 12.98 3.54 10.63
C SER A 6 14.49 3.80 10.78
N ILE A 7 15.09 3.29 11.85
CA ILE A 7 16.54 3.38 12.10
C ILE A 7 17.32 2.64 11.01
N LEU A 8 16.92 1.42 10.68
CA LEU A 8 17.55 0.66 9.60
C LEU A 8 17.47 1.42 8.26
N TYR A 9 16.30 1.98 7.93
CA TYR A 9 16.13 2.75 6.70
C TYR A 9 17.09 3.96 6.64
N LEU A 10 17.13 4.77 7.69
CA LEU A 10 18.02 5.93 7.78
C LEU A 10 19.50 5.53 7.69
N ALA A 11 19.89 4.46 8.38
CA ALA A 11 21.25 3.93 8.31
C ALA A 11 21.61 3.45 6.90
N THR A 12 20.70 2.74 6.22
CA THR A 12 20.94 2.27 4.84
C THR A 12 21.06 3.42 3.84
N VAL A 13 20.22 4.45 3.96
CA VAL A 13 20.30 5.65 3.09
C VAL A 13 21.61 6.40 3.34
N PHE A 14 22.00 6.54 4.60
CA PHE A 14 23.27 7.16 4.97
C PHE A 14 24.47 6.40 4.35
N ILE A 15 24.52 5.07 4.51
CA ILE A 15 25.58 4.24 3.93
C ILE A 15 25.57 4.31 2.40
N ALA A 16 24.39 4.23 1.77
CA ALA A 16 24.26 4.34 0.32
C ALA A 16 24.77 5.68 -0.21
N GLY A 17 24.51 6.79 0.50
CA GLY A 17 25.00 8.12 0.14
C GLY A 17 26.50 8.31 0.30
N THR A 18 27.18 7.48 1.10
CA THR A 18 28.64 7.50 1.26
C THR A 18 29.40 6.68 0.22
N LEU A 19 28.70 5.88 -0.60
CA LEU A 19 29.33 5.08 -1.65
C LEU A 19 29.68 5.94 -2.87
N PRO A 20 30.83 5.71 -3.51
CA PRO A 20 31.22 6.44 -4.71
C PRO A 20 30.21 6.20 -5.84
N PRO A 21 29.99 7.20 -6.72
CA PRO A 21 29.04 7.06 -7.83
C PRO A 21 29.49 5.98 -8.82
N PRO A 22 28.53 5.24 -9.41
CA PRO A 22 28.76 4.29 -10.49
C PRO A 22 29.66 4.79 -11.61
N GLY A 23 30.57 3.95 -12.11
CA GLY A 23 31.17 4.17 -13.43
C GLY A 23 30.12 4.03 -14.55
N ASN A 24 30.24 4.83 -15.61
CA ASN A 24 29.25 4.95 -16.70
C ASN A 24 28.89 3.64 -17.42
N SER A 25 29.72 2.59 -17.31
CA SER A 25 29.57 1.32 -18.04
C SER A 25 28.65 0.28 -17.37
N VAL A 26 28.22 0.49 -16.12
CA VAL A 26 27.44 -0.52 -15.36
C VAL A 26 25.97 -0.12 -15.17
N LEU A 27 25.60 1.09 -15.57
CA LEU A 27 24.23 1.60 -15.51
C LEU A 27 23.26 0.92 -16.49
N ASP A 28 23.77 0.15 -17.46
CA ASP A 28 22.98 -0.47 -18.54
C ASP A 28 22.43 -1.86 -18.21
N GLN A 29 22.77 -2.42 -17.04
CA GLN A 29 22.28 -3.74 -16.62
C GLN A 29 20.99 -3.59 -15.78
N PRO A 30 19.88 -4.27 -16.14
CA PRO A 30 18.54 -4.01 -15.58
C PRO A 30 18.39 -4.34 -14.08
N TRP A 31 19.38 -5.01 -13.48
CA TRP A 31 19.39 -5.36 -12.05
C TRP A 31 20.35 -4.49 -11.21
N VAL A 32 21.05 -3.52 -11.79
CA VAL A 32 22.10 -2.73 -11.09
C VAL A 32 21.60 -1.36 -10.58
N SER A 33 20.29 -1.23 -10.33
CA SER A 33 19.69 0.05 -9.90
C SER A 33 20.08 0.50 -8.48
N SER A 34 20.84 -0.29 -7.72
CA SER A 34 21.28 0.04 -6.36
C SER A 34 22.79 0.27 -6.32
N SER A 35 23.24 1.45 -5.85
CA SER A 35 24.68 1.73 -5.66
C SER A 35 25.39 0.71 -4.77
N PHE A 36 24.68 0.07 -3.83
CA PHE A 36 25.26 -1.00 -3.02
C PHE A 36 25.58 -2.24 -3.85
N TRP A 37 24.65 -2.63 -4.73
CA TRP A 37 24.81 -3.78 -5.62
C TRP A 37 25.96 -3.55 -6.60
N LEU A 38 26.05 -2.33 -7.11
CA LEU A 38 27.13 -1.94 -8.00
C LEU A 38 28.50 -1.97 -7.30
N ALA A 39 28.60 -1.38 -6.10
CA ALA A 39 29.86 -1.38 -5.35
C ALA A 39 30.35 -2.79 -5.01
N MET A 40 29.44 -3.75 -4.84
CA MET A 40 29.79 -5.16 -4.65
C MET A 40 30.23 -5.83 -5.96
N TYR A 41 29.59 -5.51 -7.08
CA TYR A 41 29.94 -6.03 -8.40
C TYR A 41 31.30 -5.52 -8.88
N GLU A 42 31.57 -4.22 -8.72
CA GLU A 42 32.82 -3.57 -9.13
C GLU A 42 34.04 -4.05 -8.32
N ARG A 43 33.85 -4.52 -7.08
CA ARG A 43 34.95 -5.04 -6.24
C ARG A 43 35.42 -6.47 -6.56
N GLY A 44 34.85 -7.12 -7.58
CA GLY A 44 35.39 -8.36 -8.15
C GLY A 44 34.94 -9.68 -7.49
N GLY A 45 35.09 -10.77 -8.25
CA GLY A 45 34.42 -12.08 -8.10
C GLY A 45 34.71 -12.94 -6.86
N GLY A 46 35.37 -12.44 -5.82
CA GLY A 46 35.59 -13.18 -4.56
C GLY A 46 34.29 -13.43 -3.76
N TYR A 47 33.23 -12.65 -4.04
CA TYR A 47 31.96 -12.69 -3.29
C TYR A 47 30.76 -13.13 -4.13
N ALA A 48 30.96 -13.78 -5.29
CA ALA A 48 29.86 -14.20 -6.16
C ALA A 48 28.81 -15.07 -5.43
N ARG A 49 29.25 -15.95 -4.51
CA ARG A 49 28.34 -16.75 -3.67
C ARG A 49 27.50 -15.90 -2.72
N VAL A 50 28.09 -14.86 -2.13
CA VAL A 50 27.40 -13.93 -1.22
C VAL A 50 26.41 -13.07 -2.01
N CYS A 51 26.79 -12.60 -3.20
CA CYS A 51 25.89 -11.86 -4.09
C CYS A 51 24.68 -12.71 -4.48
N ASN A 52 24.89 -13.95 -4.93
CA ASN A 52 23.79 -14.85 -5.30
C ASN A 52 22.89 -15.20 -4.11
N LEU A 53 23.45 -15.38 -2.92
CA LEU A 53 22.67 -15.56 -1.69
C LEU A 53 21.80 -14.34 -1.39
N LEU A 54 22.36 -13.14 -1.49
CA LEU A 54 21.60 -11.89 -1.28
C LEU A 54 20.47 -11.74 -2.29
N VAL A 55 20.73 -12.02 -3.58
CA VAL A 55 19.68 -12.01 -4.63
C VAL A 55 18.58 -13.00 -4.30
N ALA A 56 18.93 -14.23 -3.92
CA ALA A 56 17.95 -15.22 -3.52
C ALA A 56 17.13 -14.75 -2.31
N CYS A 57 17.76 -14.17 -1.28
CA CYS A 57 17.07 -13.60 -0.14
C CYS A 57 16.13 -12.44 -0.52
N PHE A 58 16.56 -11.54 -1.42
CA PHE A 58 15.71 -10.45 -1.91
C PHE A 58 14.51 -10.98 -2.71
N LEU A 59 14.71 -11.95 -3.60
CA LEU A 59 13.64 -12.57 -4.37
C LEU A 59 12.63 -13.29 -3.46
N VAL A 60 13.11 -14.05 -2.47
CA VAL A 60 12.25 -14.72 -1.49
C VAL A 60 11.48 -13.70 -0.65
N SER A 61 12.14 -12.62 -0.22
CA SER A 61 11.46 -11.55 0.54
C SER A 61 10.41 -10.83 -0.30
N ALA A 62 10.71 -10.52 -1.57
CA ALA A 62 9.78 -9.88 -2.48
C ALA A 62 8.58 -10.79 -2.78
N ALA A 63 8.82 -12.07 -3.05
CA ALA A 63 7.77 -13.06 -3.27
C ALA A 63 6.87 -13.22 -2.02
N SER A 64 7.46 -13.21 -0.82
CA SER A 64 6.69 -13.28 0.42
C SER A 64 5.83 -12.03 0.63
N ALA A 65 6.36 -10.83 0.36
CA ALA A 65 5.59 -9.58 0.45
C ALA A 65 4.41 -9.58 -0.55
N ALA A 66 4.66 -9.97 -1.80
CA ALA A 66 3.62 -10.08 -2.82
C ALA A 66 2.52 -11.08 -2.44
N ALA A 67 2.87 -12.23 -1.85
CA ALA A 67 1.89 -13.21 -1.39
C ALA A 67 0.98 -12.65 -0.27
N VAL A 68 1.53 -11.85 0.64
CA VAL A 68 0.75 -11.17 1.71
C VAL A 68 -0.19 -10.13 1.11
N ASP A 69 0.26 -9.34 0.14
CA ASP A 69 -0.57 -8.30 -0.48
C ASP A 69 -1.76 -8.90 -1.25
N VAL A 70 -1.53 -10.01 -1.97
CA VAL A 70 -2.62 -10.77 -2.64
C VAL A 70 -3.62 -11.31 -1.61
N TYR A 71 -3.13 -11.85 -0.49
CA TYR A 71 -3.97 -12.36 0.59
C TYR A 71 -4.83 -11.26 1.23
N MET A 72 -4.22 -10.11 1.55
CA MET A 72 -4.92 -8.97 2.16
C MET A 72 -5.97 -8.40 1.20
N SER A 73 -5.62 -8.21 -0.07
CA SER A 73 -6.53 -7.69 -1.11
C SER A 73 -7.77 -8.58 -1.27
N THR A 74 -7.56 -9.90 -1.32
CA THR A 74 -8.63 -10.89 -1.44
C THR A 74 -9.60 -10.84 -0.26
N ARG A 75 -9.10 -10.67 0.97
CA ARG A 75 -9.93 -10.56 2.17
C ARG A 75 -10.68 -9.24 2.27
N ILE A 76 -10.03 -8.13 1.95
CA ILE A 76 -10.67 -6.82 1.93
C ILE A 76 -11.84 -6.82 0.94
N LEU A 77 -11.65 -7.38 -0.26
CA LEU A 77 -12.70 -7.47 -1.27
C LEU A 77 -13.91 -8.30 -0.80
N SER A 78 -13.63 -9.41 -0.12
CA SER A 78 -14.67 -10.28 0.43
C SER A 78 -15.45 -9.62 1.56
N PHE A 79 -14.74 -8.91 2.44
CA PHE A 79 -15.34 -8.14 3.52
C PHE A 79 -16.22 -7.00 2.98
N LEU A 80 -15.76 -6.30 1.94
CA LEU A 80 -16.54 -5.26 1.27
C LEU A 80 -17.80 -5.82 0.60
N ALA A 81 -17.74 -7.03 0.04
CA ALA A 81 -18.90 -7.69 -0.54
C ALA A 81 -19.92 -8.12 0.53
N GLU A 82 -19.46 -8.61 1.69
CA GLU A 82 -20.33 -8.94 2.82
C GLU A 82 -20.97 -7.70 3.45
N ALA A 83 -20.24 -6.59 3.51
CA ALA A 83 -20.78 -5.30 3.94
C ALA A 83 -21.75 -4.66 2.92
N GLY A 84 -21.96 -5.28 1.76
CA GLY A 84 -22.84 -4.77 0.70
C GLY A 84 -22.29 -3.56 -0.06
N HIS A 85 -21.00 -3.24 0.13
CA HIS A 85 -20.30 -2.14 -0.52
C HIS A 85 -19.67 -2.54 -1.87
N ALA A 86 -19.41 -3.84 -2.08
CA ALA A 86 -18.94 -4.39 -3.35
C ALA A 86 -19.98 -5.36 -3.97
N PRO A 87 -19.89 -5.65 -5.29
CA PRO A 87 -20.74 -6.63 -5.93
C PRO A 87 -20.73 -8.00 -5.23
N LYS A 88 -21.91 -8.61 -5.08
CA LYS A 88 -22.09 -9.86 -4.32
C LYS A 88 -21.23 -11.04 -4.84
N TRP A 89 -20.92 -11.06 -6.13
CA TRP A 89 -20.10 -12.11 -6.74
C TRP A 89 -18.65 -12.12 -6.21
N LEU A 90 -18.12 -10.99 -5.77
CA LEU A 90 -16.79 -10.90 -5.14
C LEU A 90 -16.73 -11.53 -3.75
N GLY A 91 -17.88 -11.67 -3.10
CA GLY A 91 -18.04 -12.31 -1.79
C GLY A 91 -18.24 -13.82 -1.87
N LEU A 92 -18.14 -14.44 -3.04
CA LEU A 92 -18.30 -15.89 -3.17
C LEU A 92 -17.12 -16.62 -2.51
N LYS A 93 -17.46 -17.42 -1.48
CA LYS A 93 -16.49 -18.18 -0.70
C LYS A 93 -16.62 -19.67 -0.98
N TYR A 94 -15.48 -20.32 -1.19
CA TYR A 94 -15.40 -21.76 -1.19
C TYR A 94 -15.14 -22.23 0.25
N ARG A 95 -16.07 -23.00 0.80
CA ARG A 95 -15.92 -23.58 2.14
C ARG A 95 -15.44 -25.01 1.99
N ARG A 96 -14.20 -25.28 2.41
CA ARG A 96 -13.71 -26.65 2.52
C ARG A 96 -14.09 -27.18 3.90
N GLN A 97 -15.00 -28.15 3.94
CA GLN A 97 -15.36 -28.84 5.17
C GLN A 97 -14.20 -29.76 5.58
N SER A 98 -13.69 -29.59 6.79
CA SER A 98 -12.64 -30.45 7.33
C SER A 98 -13.28 -31.58 8.13
N ASN A 99 -13.06 -32.83 7.73
CA ASN A 99 -13.55 -34.02 8.45
C ASN A 99 -12.87 -34.24 9.81
N SER A 100 -11.92 -33.39 10.23
CA SER A 100 -11.05 -33.62 11.39
C SER A 100 -11.31 -32.66 12.57
N GLY A 101 -12.54 -32.13 12.73
CA GLY A 101 -12.88 -31.23 13.84
C GLY A 101 -12.16 -29.88 13.84
N LYS A 102 -11.31 -29.61 12.83
CA LYS A 102 -10.62 -28.33 12.62
C LYS A 102 -11.56 -27.35 11.94
N ARG A 103 -11.47 -26.06 12.32
CA ARG A 103 -12.27 -24.96 11.78
C ARG A 103 -12.30 -25.03 10.24
N ALA A 104 -13.50 -24.94 9.66
CA ALA A 104 -13.67 -24.96 8.21
C ALA A 104 -12.86 -23.83 7.56
N THR A 105 -11.97 -24.17 6.63
CA THR A 105 -11.19 -23.16 5.89
C THR A 105 -12.10 -22.53 4.85
N VAL A 106 -12.36 -21.24 5.01
CA VAL A 106 -13.16 -20.44 4.08
C VAL A 106 -12.19 -19.65 3.20
N ILE A 107 -12.22 -19.90 1.89
CA ILE A 107 -11.32 -19.26 0.93
C ILE A 107 -12.17 -18.46 -0.07
N PRO A 108 -12.02 -17.13 -0.14
CA PRO A 108 -12.69 -16.33 -1.17
C PRO A 108 -11.94 -16.47 -2.50
N TRP A 109 -12.40 -17.39 -3.35
CA TRP A 109 -11.73 -17.73 -4.59
C TRP A 109 -11.87 -16.64 -5.66
N VAL A 110 -13.02 -15.95 -5.72
CA VAL A 110 -13.24 -14.86 -6.69
C VAL A 110 -12.32 -13.67 -6.39
N GLY A 111 -12.20 -13.30 -5.12
CA GLY A 111 -11.25 -12.26 -4.68
C GLY A 111 -9.80 -12.63 -5.03
N LEU A 112 -9.46 -13.91 -4.94
CA LEU A 112 -8.13 -14.40 -5.32
C LEU A 112 -7.91 -14.29 -6.84
N LEU A 113 -8.86 -14.75 -7.66
CA LEU A 113 -8.74 -14.69 -9.12
C LEU A 113 -8.70 -13.26 -9.64
N THR A 114 -9.50 -12.36 -9.07
CA THR A 114 -9.48 -10.95 -9.44
C THR A 114 -8.13 -10.31 -9.10
N SER A 115 -7.63 -10.52 -7.88
CA SER A 115 -6.30 -10.03 -7.47
C SER A 115 -5.18 -10.61 -8.34
N LEU A 116 -5.25 -11.91 -8.66
CA LEU A 116 -4.27 -12.57 -9.52
C LEU A 116 -4.35 -12.08 -10.97
N GLY A 117 -5.55 -11.77 -11.48
CA GLY A 117 -5.75 -11.18 -12.80
C GLY A 117 -5.10 -9.80 -12.92
N PHE A 118 -5.28 -8.94 -11.92
CA PHE A 118 -4.59 -7.64 -11.85
C PHE A 118 -3.06 -7.80 -11.67
N ALA A 119 -2.61 -8.78 -10.89
CA ALA A 119 -1.18 -9.07 -10.75
C ALA A 119 -0.56 -9.59 -12.06
N ALA A 120 -1.27 -10.43 -12.80
CA ALA A 120 -0.84 -10.93 -14.11
C ALA A 120 -0.75 -9.80 -15.14
N LEU A 121 -1.65 -8.80 -15.06
CA LEU A 121 -1.59 -7.60 -15.88
C LEU A 121 -0.29 -6.82 -15.66
N SER A 122 0.25 -6.82 -14.43
CA SER A 122 1.55 -6.21 -14.14
C SER A 122 2.72 -6.89 -14.86
N LEU A 123 2.60 -8.16 -15.29
CA LEU A 123 3.64 -8.83 -16.06
C LEU A 123 3.80 -8.22 -17.46
N LEU A 124 2.78 -7.54 -17.98
CA LEU A 124 2.88 -6.79 -19.23
C LEU A 124 3.78 -5.55 -19.12
N CYS A 125 4.19 -5.15 -17.91
CA CYS A 125 5.19 -4.10 -17.69
C CYS A 125 6.64 -4.58 -17.93
N MET A 126 6.86 -5.90 -18.03
CA MET A 126 8.23 -6.43 -18.12
C MET A 126 8.84 -6.08 -19.47
N GLN A 127 9.98 -5.38 -19.41
CA GLN A 127 10.72 -4.96 -20.59
C GLN A 127 11.25 -6.16 -21.36
N ARG A 128 10.98 -6.19 -22.66
CA ARG A 128 11.51 -7.23 -23.54
C ARG A 128 13.01 -7.00 -23.74
N VAL A 129 13.75 -8.10 -23.88
CA VAL A 129 15.21 -8.11 -24.12
C VAL A 129 15.61 -7.31 -25.38
N THR A 130 14.67 -7.05 -26.29
CA THR A 130 14.89 -6.35 -27.56
C THR A 130 15.07 -4.83 -27.44
N GLY A 131 15.02 -4.24 -26.25
CA GLY A 131 15.38 -2.83 -26.01
C GLY A 131 14.40 -1.77 -26.58
N VAL A 132 13.40 -2.18 -27.35
CA VAL A 132 12.35 -1.30 -27.89
C VAL A 132 11.10 -1.42 -27.04
N GLU A 133 10.77 -0.35 -26.29
CA GLU A 133 9.55 -0.31 -25.48
C GLU A 133 8.30 -0.26 -26.37
N SER A 134 7.39 -1.22 -26.17
CA SER A 134 6.09 -1.19 -26.83
C SER A 134 5.16 -0.16 -26.19
N LYS A 135 4.18 0.37 -26.94
CA LYS A 135 3.17 1.31 -26.40
C LYS A 135 2.46 0.74 -25.16
N ASP A 136 2.21 -0.57 -25.16
CA ASP A 136 1.53 -1.29 -24.08
C ASP A 136 2.41 -1.36 -22.82
N GLU A 137 3.71 -1.67 -22.97
CA GLU A 137 4.68 -1.69 -21.88
C GLU A 137 4.78 -0.33 -21.19
N VAL A 138 4.85 0.74 -21.98
CA VAL A 138 4.88 2.12 -21.49
C VAL A 138 3.59 2.44 -20.71
N PHE A 139 2.43 2.03 -21.21
CA PHE A 139 1.15 2.22 -20.51
C PHE A 139 1.09 1.48 -19.17
N PHE A 140 1.52 0.21 -19.12
CA PHE A 140 1.48 -0.58 -17.90
C PHE A 140 2.54 -0.15 -16.87
N LYS A 141 3.74 0.25 -17.30
CA LYS A 141 4.74 0.92 -16.45
C LYS A 141 4.15 2.18 -15.80
N ARG A 142 3.41 2.98 -16.58
CA ARG A 142 2.70 4.18 -16.09
C ARG A 142 1.59 3.84 -15.10
N LEU A 143 0.76 2.82 -15.36
CA LEU A 143 -0.27 2.35 -14.41
C LEU A 143 0.35 1.94 -13.07
N THR A 144 1.51 1.28 -13.09
CA THR A 144 2.21 0.89 -11.87
C THR A 144 2.68 2.11 -11.07
N SER A 145 3.15 3.18 -11.74
CA SER A 145 3.49 4.45 -11.07
C SER A 145 2.27 5.13 -10.44
N MET A 146 1.06 4.98 -11.00
CA MET A 146 -0.18 5.50 -10.40
C MET A 146 -0.54 4.82 -9.07
N ASN A 147 -0.07 3.59 -8.84
CA ASN A 147 -0.37 2.84 -7.62
C ASN A 147 0.15 3.56 -6.36
N THR A 148 1.31 4.20 -6.41
CA THR A 148 1.88 4.92 -5.28
C THR A 148 0.99 6.10 -4.86
N SER A 149 0.47 6.86 -5.82
CA SER A 149 -0.49 7.94 -5.55
C SER A 149 -1.82 7.41 -5.01
N ALA A 150 -2.32 6.29 -5.54
CA ALA A 150 -3.56 5.66 -5.03
C ALA A 150 -3.39 5.17 -3.59
N TYR A 151 -2.23 4.61 -3.25
CA TYR A 151 -1.91 4.20 -1.88
C TYR A 151 -1.86 5.40 -0.92
N LEU A 152 -1.26 6.51 -1.33
CA LEU A 152 -1.22 7.73 -0.52
C LEU A 152 -2.64 8.27 -0.27
N GLN A 153 -3.54 8.18 -1.25
CA GLN A 153 -4.96 8.53 -1.08
C GLN A 153 -5.69 7.61 -0.11
N ALA A 154 -5.41 6.30 -0.15
CA ALA A 154 -5.98 5.34 0.79
C ALA A 154 -5.56 5.67 2.24
N ILE A 155 -4.31 6.10 2.44
CA ILE A 155 -3.83 6.58 3.76
C ILE A 155 -4.58 7.84 4.19
N ILE A 156 -4.71 8.83 3.30
CA ILE A 156 -5.47 10.07 3.59
C ILE A 156 -6.91 9.74 3.98
N GLY A 157 -7.57 8.85 3.24
CA GLY A 157 -8.92 8.36 3.54
C GLY A 157 -8.99 7.67 4.91
N THR A 158 -8.02 6.81 5.23
CA THR A 158 -7.93 6.12 6.53
C THR A 158 -7.72 7.09 7.69
N LEU A 159 -6.89 8.12 7.52
CA LEU A 159 -6.68 9.15 8.53
C LEU A 159 -7.95 9.99 8.74
N PHE A 160 -8.64 10.34 7.65
CA PHE A 160 -9.90 11.07 7.72
C PHE A 160 -10.99 10.29 8.46
N THR A 161 -11.17 9.00 8.14
CA THR A 161 -12.14 8.14 8.84
C THR A 161 -11.77 7.95 10.31
N TYR A 162 -10.47 7.79 10.62
CA TYR A 162 -9.99 7.68 11.99
C TYR A 162 -10.25 8.96 12.81
N ILE A 163 -9.99 10.15 12.25
CA ILE A 163 -10.26 11.43 12.93
C ILE A 163 -11.77 11.54 13.24
N ARG A 164 -12.64 11.20 12.29
CA ARG A 164 -14.09 11.19 12.51
C ARG A 164 -14.50 10.18 13.58
N PHE A 165 -13.95 8.99 13.55
CA PHE A 165 -14.19 7.94 14.55
C PHE A 165 -13.80 8.41 15.96
N TYR A 166 -12.63 9.06 16.09
CA TYR A 166 -12.19 9.63 17.36
C TYR A 166 -13.18 10.66 17.91
N TYR A 167 -13.62 11.62 17.09
CA TYR A 167 -14.59 12.63 17.53
C TYR A 167 -15.98 12.02 17.80
N GLY A 168 -16.39 10.99 17.05
CA GLY A 168 -17.61 10.24 17.28
C GLY A 168 -17.63 9.54 18.65
N THR A 169 -16.55 8.82 19.00
CA THR A 169 -16.44 8.17 20.33
C THR A 169 -16.49 9.19 21.48
N LYS A 170 -15.82 10.35 21.32
CA LYS A 170 -15.84 11.42 22.33
C LYS A 170 -17.21 12.06 22.49
N ARG A 171 -18.02 12.14 21.42
CA ARG A 171 -19.40 12.66 21.48
C ARG A 171 -20.32 11.67 22.20
N LYS A 172 -20.27 10.38 21.82
CA LYS A 172 -21.10 9.33 22.45
C LYS A 172 -20.78 9.08 23.92
N GLU A 173 -19.50 9.25 24.29
CA GLU A 173 -19.08 9.24 25.69
C GLU A 173 -19.76 10.34 26.51
N LYS A 174 -19.86 11.57 25.96
CA LYS A 174 -20.56 12.68 26.62
C LYS A 174 -22.07 12.43 26.77
N ASP A 175 -22.65 11.70 25.83
CA ASP A 175 -24.07 11.33 25.86
C ASP A 175 -24.35 10.12 26.77
N GLY A 176 -23.32 9.56 27.42
CA GLY A 176 -23.44 8.42 28.34
C GLY A 176 -23.74 7.08 27.66
N LYS A 177 -23.57 6.97 26.34
CA LYS A 177 -23.86 5.75 25.56
C LYS A 177 -22.57 5.03 25.17
N TYR A 178 -22.61 3.69 25.12
CA TYR A 178 -21.50 2.82 24.68
C TYR A 178 -20.22 2.93 25.54
N LEU A 179 -20.36 3.18 26.84
CA LEU A 179 -19.23 3.44 27.74
C LEU A 179 -18.28 2.23 27.82
N THR A 180 -18.83 1.01 27.91
CA THR A 180 -18.07 -0.25 27.95
C THR A 180 -17.25 -0.49 26.69
N GLU A 181 -17.84 -0.22 25.52
CA GLU A 181 -17.16 -0.37 24.24
C GLU A 181 -16.09 0.72 24.06
N ILE A 182 -16.39 1.96 24.45
CA ILE A 182 -15.48 3.10 24.36
C ILE A 182 -14.26 2.92 25.27
N GLU A 183 -14.44 2.38 26.49
CA GLU A 183 -13.32 2.08 27.39
C GLU A 183 -12.36 1.07 26.78
N ARG A 184 -12.86 0.00 26.14
CA ARG A 184 -12.02 -0.96 25.40
C ARG A 184 -11.30 -0.31 24.23
N ILE A 185 -11.99 0.54 23.46
CA ILE A 185 -11.36 1.28 22.36
C ILE A 185 -10.24 2.21 22.86
N LYS A 186 -10.43 2.83 24.04
CA LYS A 186 -9.43 3.71 24.66
C LYS A 186 -8.17 2.96 25.11
N GLN A 187 -8.26 1.68 25.49
CA GLN A 187 -7.09 0.87 25.86
C GLN A 187 -6.07 0.80 24.72
N ASN A 188 -6.53 0.79 23.47
CA ASN A 188 -5.69 0.74 22.27
C ASN A 188 -5.26 2.14 21.76
N ARG A 189 -5.56 3.21 22.50
CA ARG A 189 -5.31 4.59 22.08
C ARG A 189 -3.89 5.02 22.46
N ALA A 190 -3.11 5.45 21.49
CA ALA A 190 -1.75 5.95 21.74
C ALA A 190 -1.77 7.33 22.39
N TRP A 191 -0.74 7.63 23.19
CA TRP A 191 -0.52 8.96 23.74
C TRP A 191 -0.32 9.98 22.60
N GLY A 192 -1.16 11.02 22.54
CA GLY A 192 -1.13 12.04 21.49
C GLY A 192 -2.22 11.94 20.41
N GLN A 193 -3.13 10.96 20.49
CA GLN A 193 -4.30 10.91 19.61
C GLN A 193 -5.38 11.94 20.07
N PRO A 194 -5.89 12.81 19.18
CA PRO A 194 -5.89 12.71 17.72
C PRO A 194 -4.86 13.60 17.00
N TYR A 195 -4.07 14.42 17.72
CA TYR A 195 -3.14 15.38 17.11
C TYR A 195 -2.12 14.71 16.17
N LEU A 196 -1.65 13.51 16.53
CA LEU A 196 -0.78 12.71 15.66
C LEU A 196 -1.46 12.32 14.32
N ALA A 197 -2.76 12.05 14.34
CA ALA A 197 -3.51 11.72 13.12
C ALA A 197 -3.77 12.97 12.27
N ILE A 198 -4.05 14.12 12.90
CA ILE A 198 -4.29 15.39 12.20
C ILE A 198 -2.99 15.86 11.51
N THR A 199 -1.87 15.82 12.22
CA THR A 199 -0.56 16.19 11.65
C THR A 199 -0.17 15.27 10.49
N ALA A 200 -0.33 13.95 10.65
CA ALA A 200 -0.11 12.99 9.56
C ALA A 200 -1.02 13.28 8.35
N PHE A 201 -2.30 13.59 8.58
CA PHE A 201 -3.25 13.93 7.52
C PHE A 201 -2.80 15.19 6.74
N CYS A 202 -2.37 16.24 7.45
CA CYS A 202 -1.85 17.45 6.83
C CYS A 202 -0.59 17.18 6.00
N ILE A 203 0.36 16.40 6.54
CA ILE A 203 1.61 16.06 5.86
C ILE A 203 1.34 15.20 4.60
N CYS A 204 0.50 14.17 4.70
CA CYS A 204 0.15 13.33 3.55
C CYS A 204 -0.58 14.13 2.46
N THR A 205 -1.47 15.04 2.85
CA THR A 205 -2.16 15.94 1.91
C THR A 205 -1.17 16.88 1.23
N PHE A 206 -0.24 17.45 1.98
CA PHE A 206 0.83 18.29 1.43
C PHE A 206 1.70 17.50 0.44
N ILE A 207 2.16 16.30 0.81
CA ILE A 207 2.93 15.44 -0.10
C ILE A 207 2.16 15.16 -1.38
N LEU A 208 0.86 14.86 -1.31
CA LEU A 208 0.03 14.61 -2.50
C LEU A 208 -0.03 15.83 -3.42
N LEU A 209 -0.13 17.04 -2.89
CA LEU A 209 -0.16 18.28 -3.69
C LEU A 209 1.17 18.54 -4.40
N PHE A 210 2.29 18.30 -3.72
CA PHE A 210 3.63 18.56 -4.24
C PHE A 210 4.26 17.36 -4.98
N HIS A 211 3.59 16.20 -5.00
CA HIS A 211 4.12 14.97 -5.61
C HIS A 211 4.47 15.14 -7.11
N GLY A 212 3.73 15.99 -7.84
CA GLY A 212 3.97 16.29 -9.26
C GLY A 212 4.66 17.63 -9.54
N TRP A 213 5.34 18.24 -8.55
CA TRP A 213 5.95 19.57 -8.68
C TRP A 213 6.96 19.69 -9.84
N THR A 214 7.59 18.59 -10.25
CA THR A 214 8.49 18.55 -11.42
C THR A 214 7.81 18.93 -12.73
N CYS A 215 6.49 18.68 -12.87
CA CYS A 215 5.71 19.10 -14.04
C CYS A 215 5.64 20.63 -14.17
N PHE A 216 5.87 21.37 -13.08
CA PHE A 216 5.81 22.83 -13.07
C PHE A 216 7.18 23.51 -13.19
N ARG A 217 8.29 22.75 -13.17
CA ARG A 217 9.67 23.27 -13.33
C ARG A 217 10.22 23.02 -14.74
N ILE A 218 9.45 23.36 -15.78
CA ILE A 218 9.91 23.24 -17.16
C ILE A 218 10.74 24.50 -17.51
N PRO A 219 12.01 24.39 -17.95
CA PRO A 219 12.92 25.52 -18.17
C PRO A 219 12.45 26.58 -19.20
N ASN A 220 11.41 26.32 -19.99
CA ASN A 220 11.02 27.14 -21.14
C ASN A 220 9.58 27.69 -21.09
N GLY A 221 8.89 27.63 -19.94
CA GLY A 221 7.64 28.39 -19.70
C GLY A 221 6.42 28.06 -20.58
N ARG A 222 6.49 27.10 -21.50
CA ARG A 222 5.35 26.68 -22.33
C ARG A 222 4.60 25.54 -21.66
N TRP A 223 3.49 25.87 -21.01
CA TRP A 223 2.49 24.93 -20.55
C TRP A 223 1.84 24.24 -21.77
N ARG A 224 2.28 23.03 -22.13
CA ARG A 224 1.65 22.24 -23.20
C ARG A 224 0.93 21.05 -22.57
N ILE A 225 -0.39 21.18 -22.46
CA ILE A 225 -1.26 20.20 -21.84
C ILE A 225 -1.46 18.99 -22.76
N TYR A 226 -1.52 19.16 -24.09
CA TYR A 226 -1.39 18.08 -25.10
C TYR A 226 -0.96 18.67 -26.46
N THR A 227 -0.17 17.93 -27.24
CA THR A 227 0.03 18.15 -28.68
C THR A 227 -0.35 16.88 -29.42
N PHE A 228 -1.41 16.94 -30.25
CA PHE A 228 -1.67 15.92 -31.26
C PHE A 228 -0.68 16.14 -32.40
N THR A 229 0.41 15.40 -32.42
CA THR A 229 1.32 15.37 -33.57
C THR A 229 1.64 13.93 -33.91
N ASP A 230 1.10 13.49 -35.05
CA ASP A 230 1.47 12.27 -35.75
C ASP A 230 2.91 12.43 -36.27
N GLY A 231 3.90 12.11 -35.44
CA GLY A 231 5.32 12.24 -35.78
C GLY A 231 6.23 11.57 -34.75
N PRO A 232 7.46 11.18 -35.13
CA PRO A 232 8.28 10.24 -34.37
C PRO A 232 8.80 10.89 -33.08
N THR A 233 8.45 10.28 -31.95
CA THR A 233 9.12 10.40 -30.64
C THR A 233 9.31 11.83 -30.12
N ASP A 234 8.21 12.55 -29.94
CA ASP A 234 8.20 13.90 -29.39
C ASP A 234 8.23 13.85 -27.84
N GLN A 235 9.27 14.44 -27.23
CA GLN A 235 9.50 14.52 -25.77
C GLN A 235 8.32 15.19 -25.03
N SER A 236 7.52 15.98 -25.75
CA SER A 236 6.29 16.64 -25.31
C SER A 236 5.20 15.66 -24.86
N SER A 237 5.15 14.47 -25.45
CA SER A 237 4.19 13.43 -25.09
C SER A 237 4.50 12.80 -23.73
N THR A 238 5.77 12.77 -23.31
CA THR A 238 6.19 12.15 -22.04
C THR A 238 5.80 12.99 -20.83
N GLU A 239 5.84 14.32 -20.94
CA GLU A 239 5.57 15.26 -19.84
C GLU A 239 4.08 15.43 -19.54
N ALA A 240 3.24 15.57 -20.57
CA ALA A 240 1.78 15.60 -20.42
C ALA A 240 1.25 14.27 -19.84
N ASN A 241 1.86 13.16 -20.23
CA ASN A 241 1.54 11.84 -19.68
C ASN A 241 2.00 11.69 -18.23
N ALA A 242 3.15 12.25 -17.84
CA ALA A 242 3.57 12.28 -16.43
C ALA A 242 2.59 13.10 -15.58
N PHE A 243 2.15 14.27 -16.07
CA PHE A 243 1.11 15.07 -15.40
C PHE A 243 -0.20 14.28 -15.24
N LEU A 244 -0.67 13.60 -16.28
CA LEU A 244 -1.84 12.73 -16.19
C LEU A 244 -1.66 11.62 -15.15
N VAL A 245 -0.56 10.88 -15.22
CA VAL A 245 -0.29 9.75 -14.31
C VAL A 245 -0.25 10.21 -12.85
N THR A 246 0.29 11.39 -12.58
CA THR A 246 0.40 11.93 -11.22
C THR A 246 -0.88 12.59 -10.70
N TYR A 247 -1.64 13.28 -11.56
CA TYR A 247 -2.80 14.10 -11.16
C TYR A 247 -4.16 13.54 -11.57
N LEU A 248 -4.23 12.43 -12.31
CA LEU A 248 -5.48 11.69 -12.59
C LEU A 248 -6.05 10.94 -11.38
N PRO A 249 -5.23 10.35 -10.47
CA PRO A 249 -5.76 9.61 -9.33
C PRO A 249 -6.67 10.44 -8.40
N PRO A 250 -6.38 11.71 -8.05
CA PRO A 250 -7.25 12.48 -7.13
C PRO A 250 -8.65 12.77 -7.70
N PRO A 251 -8.81 13.25 -8.94
CA PRO A 251 -10.11 13.34 -9.60
C PRO A 251 -10.81 11.98 -9.70
N LEU A 252 -10.08 10.91 -10.01
CA LEU A 252 -10.67 9.56 -10.09
C LEU A 252 -11.22 9.12 -8.73
N LEU A 253 -10.48 9.34 -7.64
CA LEU A 253 -10.94 9.05 -6.28
C LEU A 253 -12.20 9.86 -5.95
N LEU A 254 -12.21 11.17 -6.25
CA LEU A 254 -13.37 12.02 -6.03
C LEU A 254 -14.57 11.52 -6.85
N LEU A 255 -14.37 11.22 -8.14
CA LEU A 255 -15.41 10.66 -8.99
C LEU A 255 -15.94 9.33 -8.45
N LEU A 256 -15.08 8.47 -7.90
CA LEU A 256 -15.49 7.19 -7.33
C LEU A 256 -16.24 7.35 -6.01
N VAL A 257 -15.83 8.29 -5.15
CA VAL A 257 -16.53 8.64 -3.91
C VAL A 257 -17.87 9.30 -4.20
N PHE A 258 -17.91 10.29 -5.09
CA PHE A 258 -19.14 10.96 -5.52
C PHE A 258 -20.05 10.00 -6.29
N GLY A 259 -19.50 9.16 -7.15
CA GLY A 259 -20.21 8.13 -7.90
C GLY A 259 -20.84 7.10 -6.97
N TYR A 260 -20.08 6.60 -5.99
CA TYR A 260 -20.61 5.72 -4.94
C TYR A 260 -21.72 6.42 -4.15
N LYS A 261 -21.51 7.68 -3.77
CA LYS A 261 -22.50 8.46 -3.02
C LYS A 261 -23.76 8.75 -3.84
N LEU A 262 -23.63 8.95 -5.16
CA LEU A 262 -24.74 9.20 -6.07
C LEU A 262 -25.56 7.94 -6.31
N VAL A 263 -24.89 6.80 -6.56
CA VAL A 263 -25.53 5.51 -6.83
C VAL A 263 -26.19 4.93 -5.57
N LYS A 264 -25.48 4.93 -4.44
CA LYS A 264 -25.99 4.36 -3.17
C LYS A 264 -26.75 5.37 -2.30
N ARG A 265 -26.82 6.65 -2.72
CA ARG A 265 -27.44 7.75 -1.97
C ARG A 265 -27.02 7.75 -0.49
N SER A 266 -25.75 7.43 -0.22
CA SER A 266 -25.26 7.30 1.13
C SER A 266 -25.10 8.67 1.77
N ARG A 267 -25.68 8.85 2.97
CA ARG A 267 -25.46 10.04 3.79
C ARG A 267 -24.25 9.80 4.66
N LEU A 268 -23.39 10.82 4.79
CA LEU A 268 -22.29 10.78 5.73
C LEU A 268 -22.90 10.76 7.14
N THR A 269 -22.73 9.67 7.88
CA THR A 269 -23.31 9.50 9.22
C THR A 269 -22.89 10.67 10.11
N ALA A 270 -23.87 11.39 10.65
CA ALA A 270 -23.64 12.45 11.61
C ALA A 270 -22.99 11.87 12.87
N TYR A 271 -22.23 12.69 13.62
CA TYR A 271 -21.57 12.22 14.84
C TYR A 271 -22.56 11.67 15.87
N GLU A 272 -23.79 12.17 15.86
CA GLU A 272 -24.88 11.79 16.77
C GLU A 272 -25.53 10.45 16.39
N ASP A 273 -25.41 10.03 15.13
CA ASP A 273 -26.00 8.78 14.61
C ASP A 273 -24.98 7.64 14.53
N MET A 274 -23.73 7.87 14.95
CA MET A 274 -22.71 6.81 14.96
C MET A 274 -23.08 5.74 16.00
N ASP A 275 -23.15 4.49 15.57
CA ASP A 275 -23.42 3.33 16.43
C ASP A 275 -22.11 2.58 16.71
N PHE A 276 -21.90 2.20 17.97
CA PHE A 276 -20.72 1.46 18.46
C PHE A 276 -21.10 0.14 19.15
N SER A 277 -22.37 -0.29 19.06
CA SER A 277 -22.94 -1.49 19.68
C SER A 277 -22.16 -2.79 19.41
N ASP A 278 -21.62 -2.94 18.21
CA ASP A 278 -21.02 -4.21 17.73
C ASP A 278 -19.49 -4.25 17.70
N VAL A 279 -18.80 -3.27 18.27
CA VAL A 279 -17.31 -3.23 18.23
C VAL A 279 -16.68 -4.39 19.03
N THR A 280 -17.46 -5.09 19.85
CA THR A 280 -17.01 -6.12 20.79
C THR A 280 -17.32 -7.56 20.40
N PHE A 281 -18.14 -7.82 19.38
CA PHE A 281 -18.50 -9.19 18.98
C PHE A 281 -17.60 -9.72 17.86
N VAL A 282 -16.35 -10.02 18.21
CA VAL A 282 -15.69 -11.18 17.58
C VAL A 282 -16.06 -12.38 18.45
N GLU A 283 -17.14 -13.06 18.09
CA GLU A 283 -17.46 -14.38 18.65
C GLU A 283 -16.26 -15.31 18.41
N GLY A 284 -15.50 -15.57 19.48
CA GLY A 284 -14.22 -16.27 19.43
C GLY A 284 -13.04 -15.31 19.35
N GLU A 285 -12.71 -14.70 20.49
CA GLU A 285 -11.47 -13.93 20.69
C GLU A 285 -10.30 -14.55 19.92
N PRO A 286 -9.59 -13.82 19.04
CA PRO A 286 -8.17 -14.05 18.92
C PRO A 286 -7.61 -13.55 20.25
N LEU A 287 -7.57 -14.44 21.25
CA LEU A 287 -6.74 -14.27 22.44
C LEU A 287 -5.44 -13.64 21.94
N GLU A 288 -5.05 -12.47 22.46
CA GLU A 288 -3.68 -12.01 22.31
C GLU A 288 -2.79 -13.25 22.56
N PRO A 289 -1.94 -13.66 21.61
CA PRO A 289 -1.20 -14.91 21.77
C PRO A 289 -0.44 -14.81 23.09
N LYS A 290 -0.89 -15.56 24.11
CA LYS A 290 -0.24 -15.55 25.42
C LYS A 290 1.23 -15.92 25.17
N PRO A 291 2.20 -15.23 25.81
CA PRO A 291 3.60 -15.50 25.56
C PRO A 291 3.86 -17.00 25.73
N PRO A 292 4.56 -17.65 24.79
CA PRO A 292 4.84 -19.08 24.86
C PRO A 292 5.56 -19.36 26.18
N LYS A 293 4.91 -20.13 27.08
CA LYS A 293 5.32 -20.23 28.49
C LYS A 293 6.60 -21.06 28.72
N ALA A 294 7.11 -21.78 27.73
CA ALA A 294 8.15 -22.79 27.95
C ALA A 294 9.50 -22.51 27.25
N ASP A 295 9.53 -22.00 26.02
CA ASP A 295 10.78 -21.94 25.24
C ASP A 295 11.47 -20.57 25.24
N TRP A 296 12.79 -20.56 25.46
CA TRP A 296 13.63 -19.36 25.33
C TRP A 296 13.60 -18.80 23.90
N ARG A 297 13.49 -19.66 22.89
CA ARG A 297 13.29 -19.28 21.48
C ARG A 297 11.93 -18.63 21.25
N GLY A 298 10.89 -19.14 21.92
CA GLY A 298 9.56 -18.55 21.91
C GLY A 298 9.52 -17.18 22.57
N ARG A 299 10.24 -16.99 23.69
CA ARG A 299 10.39 -15.68 24.34
C ARG A 299 11.18 -14.69 23.48
N MET A 300 12.28 -15.13 22.86
CA MET A 300 13.08 -14.29 21.95
C MET A 300 12.28 -13.89 20.71
N TRP A 301 11.54 -14.83 20.13
CA TRP A 301 10.66 -14.54 19.00
C TRP A 301 9.54 -13.58 19.43
N TRP A 302 8.96 -13.76 20.62
CA TRP A 302 7.94 -12.87 21.17
C TRP A 302 8.45 -11.44 21.44
N THR A 303 9.67 -11.30 21.96
CA THR A 303 10.29 -9.97 22.17
C THR A 303 10.67 -9.30 20.85
N LEU A 304 10.99 -10.07 19.81
CA LEU A 304 11.26 -9.55 18.48
C LEU A 304 9.99 -9.16 17.71
N VAL A 305 8.86 -9.81 17.98
CA VAL A 305 7.56 -9.62 17.29
C VAL A 305 6.77 -8.41 17.82
N LYS A 306 6.97 -7.97 19.07
CA LYS A 306 6.36 -6.75 19.65
C LYS A 306 7.08 -5.45 19.21
#